data_AF-A0AAW6GY81-F1
#
_entry.id   AF-A0AAW6GY81-F1
#
_cell.length_a   1.000
_cell.length_b   1.000
_cell.length_c   1.000
_cell.angle_alpha   90.00
_cell.angle_beta   90.00
_cell.angle_gamma   90.00
#
_symmetry.space_group_name_H-M   'P 1'
#
loop_
_entity.id
_entity.type
_entity.pdbx_description
1 polymer ?
#
loop_
_entity_poly.entity_id
_entity_poly.type
_entity_poly.pdbx_seq_one_letter_code
_entity_poly.pdbx_strand_id
1 'polypeptide(L)'
;RKFFSPLKGLGQYLRFLFITGISKFSQLSIFSELNNLQNISMRDDFSALCGITEEELLTQLKPDIERMAEANDETYEEACLHLKRQYDGYHFSKACADIYNPFSLFNAFNSKEYKNYWFSTGTPTFLIDILRHADFDVRALEGVEATDEQFDAPTEQITSPIPVLYQSGYLTIKGYDRNFQIYRLAYPNGEVRKGFIESLLPSYVHLPAQNNTFYVVSFLRDLMKGDVESCLERTRSFFASIPNDLENKTEKHYQTIFYLLFRLMGQYVESEVKSSVGRADVVVQLQDVVYVFEFKYDGTPEEALAQIDSKQYAIPYRADGRRVVKIGVNFDSATRTIGGWKIAKAD
;
A
#
# COMPACT_ATOMS: atom_id res chain seq x y z
N ARG A 1 -4.41 7.12 -31.42
CA ARG A 1 -4.71 7.31 -32.87
C ARG A 1 -4.68 6.02 -33.71
N LYS A 2 -3.58 5.24 -33.74
CA LYS A 2 -3.49 4.03 -34.60
C LYS A 2 -4.47 2.89 -34.22
N PHE A 3 -4.88 2.79 -32.95
CA PHE A 3 -5.78 1.74 -32.46
C PHE A 3 -7.27 2.00 -32.75
N PHE A 4 -7.79 3.21 -32.45
CA PHE A 4 -9.23 3.52 -32.55
C PHE A 4 -9.72 3.83 -33.97
N SER A 5 -8.84 4.31 -34.85
CA SER A 5 -9.22 4.70 -36.23
C SER A 5 -9.73 3.52 -37.08
N PRO A 6 -9.06 2.35 -37.12
CA PRO A 6 -9.58 1.17 -37.83
C PRO A 6 -10.94 0.69 -37.31
N LEU A 7 -11.17 0.74 -35.99
CA LEU A 7 -12.43 0.32 -35.37
C LEU A 7 -13.61 1.17 -35.86
N LYS A 8 -13.39 2.49 -36.01
CA LYS A 8 -14.41 3.39 -36.57
C LYS A 8 -14.67 3.08 -38.05
N GLY A 9 -13.63 2.89 -38.85
CA GLY A 9 -13.76 2.58 -40.28
C GLY A 9 -14.49 1.27 -40.56
N LEU A 10 -14.37 0.29 -39.67
CA LEU A 10 -15.04 -1.01 -39.78
C LEU A 10 -16.38 -1.07 -39.04
N GLY A 11 -16.89 0.05 -38.52
CA GLY A 11 -18.08 0.10 -37.67
C GLY A 11 -19.32 -0.60 -38.26
N GLN A 12 -19.50 -0.57 -39.59
CA GLN A 12 -20.61 -1.26 -40.27
C GLN A 12 -20.57 -2.80 -40.14
N TYR A 13 -19.40 -3.37 -39.83
CA TYR A 13 -19.19 -4.81 -39.64
C TYR A 13 -19.16 -5.22 -38.17
N LEU A 14 -19.12 -4.24 -37.24
CA LEU A 14 -19.02 -4.49 -35.80
C LEU A 14 -20.42 -4.55 -35.18
N ARG A 15 -20.84 -5.75 -34.76
CA ARG A 15 -22.11 -5.93 -34.04
C ARG A 15 -22.02 -5.52 -32.56
N PHE A 16 -20.89 -5.79 -31.92
CA PHE A 16 -20.60 -5.45 -30.54
C PHE A 16 -19.09 -5.29 -30.36
N LEU A 17 -18.68 -4.27 -29.61
CA LEU A 17 -17.29 -3.97 -29.31
C LEU A 17 -17.17 -3.66 -27.82
N PHE A 18 -16.41 -4.50 -27.12
CA PHE A 18 -16.03 -4.26 -25.74
C PHE A 18 -14.52 -4.00 -25.67
N ILE A 19 -14.13 -2.91 -25.02
CA ILE A 19 -12.75 -2.49 -24.89
C ILE A 19 -12.42 -2.45 -23.40
N THR A 20 -11.35 -3.13 -23.01
CA THR A 20 -10.78 -3.10 -21.67
C THR A 20 -9.29 -2.79 -21.76
N GLY A 21 -8.73 -2.16 -20.73
CA GLY A 21 -7.34 -1.74 -20.67
C GLY A 21 -7.07 -0.74 -19.56
N ILE A 22 -5.79 -0.43 -19.38
CA ILE A 22 -5.30 0.48 -18.32
C ILE A 22 -5.50 1.94 -18.73
N SER A 23 -5.18 2.30 -19.98
CA SER A 23 -5.29 3.67 -20.45
C SER A 23 -6.75 4.05 -20.69
N LYS A 24 -7.23 5.06 -19.97
CA LYS A 24 -8.59 5.58 -20.19
C LYS A 24 -8.67 6.27 -21.54
N PHE A 25 -9.71 5.96 -22.29
CA PHE A 25 -10.05 6.68 -23.51
C PHE A 25 -10.63 8.04 -23.14
N SER A 26 -9.83 9.11 -23.20
CA SER A 26 -10.37 10.46 -23.04
C SER A 26 -11.12 10.84 -24.31
N GLN A 27 -12.42 11.11 -24.20
CA GLN A 27 -13.23 11.65 -25.30
C GLN A 27 -12.87 13.12 -25.63
N LEU A 28 -11.81 13.67 -25.03
CA LEU A 28 -11.38 15.07 -25.15
C LEU A 28 -10.81 15.44 -26.54
N SER A 29 -10.70 14.48 -27.45
CA SER A 29 -10.40 14.80 -28.84
C SER A 29 -11.66 15.31 -29.54
N ILE A 30 -11.70 16.62 -29.77
CA ILE A 30 -12.62 17.35 -30.66
C ILE A 30 -12.60 16.85 -32.13
N PHE A 31 -11.69 15.91 -32.46
CA PHE A 31 -11.61 15.31 -33.78
C PHE A 31 -12.43 14.01 -33.85
N SER A 32 -12.93 13.73 -35.06
CA SER A 32 -13.85 12.66 -35.44
C SER A 32 -13.31 11.22 -35.25
N GLU A 33 -12.75 10.91 -34.09
CA GLU A 33 -12.40 9.55 -33.68
C GLU A 33 -13.67 8.77 -33.24
N LEU A 34 -13.49 7.55 -32.73
CA LEU A 34 -14.56 6.64 -32.30
C LEU A 34 -15.34 7.27 -31.11
N ASN A 35 -16.43 7.98 -31.40
CA ASN A 35 -17.17 8.83 -30.46
C ASN A 35 -18.49 8.22 -29.97
N ASN A 36 -18.78 6.96 -30.34
CA ASN A 36 -20.01 6.24 -29.97
C ASN A 36 -19.79 5.23 -28.83
N LEU A 37 -18.71 5.37 -28.05
CA LEU A 37 -18.41 4.46 -26.95
C LEU A 37 -19.14 4.90 -25.68
N GLN A 38 -19.80 3.95 -25.02
CA GLN A 38 -20.34 4.14 -23.68
C GLN A 38 -19.26 3.74 -22.66
N ASN A 39 -18.82 4.69 -21.84
CA ASN A 39 -17.94 4.39 -20.72
C ASN A 39 -18.76 3.77 -19.57
N ILE A 40 -18.40 2.55 -19.17
CA ILE A 40 -19.06 1.82 -18.08
C ILE A 40 -18.12 1.53 -16.90
N SER A 41 -16.88 2.02 -16.92
CA SER A 41 -15.82 1.62 -15.99
C SER A 41 -16.15 1.87 -14.52
N MET A 42 -16.95 2.89 -14.22
CA MET A 42 -17.33 3.27 -12.84
C MET A 42 -18.82 3.11 -12.55
N ARG A 43 -19.55 2.36 -13.40
CA ARG A 43 -20.97 2.10 -13.14
C ARG A 43 -21.14 0.94 -12.17
N ASP A 44 -22.04 1.14 -11.21
CA ASP A 44 -22.31 0.17 -10.14
C ASP A 44 -22.75 -1.20 -10.70
N ASP A 45 -23.53 -1.23 -11.79
CA ASP A 45 -24.04 -2.44 -12.43
C ASP A 45 -22.99 -3.29 -13.16
N PHE A 46 -21.79 -2.75 -13.38
CA PHE A 46 -20.65 -3.47 -13.97
C PHE A 46 -19.47 -3.59 -13.01
N SER A 47 -19.64 -3.24 -11.74
CA SER A 47 -18.56 -3.19 -10.75
C SER A 47 -17.89 -4.55 -10.50
N ALA A 48 -18.60 -5.66 -10.72
CA ALA A 48 -18.05 -7.00 -10.56
C ALA A 48 -17.46 -7.62 -11.84
N LEU A 49 -17.54 -6.92 -12.99
CA LEU A 49 -17.26 -7.50 -14.31
C LEU A 49 -15.83 -8.03 -14.47
N CYS A 50 -14.86 -7.41 -13.80
CA CYS A 50 -13.43 -7.64 -14.00
C CYS A 50 -12.75 -8.31 -12.80
N GLY A 51 -13.42 -9.24 -12.11
CA GLY A 51 -12.78 -10.07 -11.09
C GLY A 51 -13.66 -11.19 -10.57
N ILE A 52 -13.36 -11.65 -9.35
CA ILE A 52 -14.16 -12.66 -8.64
C ILE A 52 -14.80 -12.01 -7.43
N THR A 53 -16.10 -12.19 -7.25
CA THR A 53 -16.83 -11.69 -6.07
C THR A 53 -16.63 -12.61 -4.87
N GLU A 54 -16.88 -12.11 -3.66
CA GLU A 54 -16.88 -12.94 -2.45
C GLU A 54 -17.91 -14.08 -2.52
N GLU A 55 -19.07 -13.85 -3.14
CA GLU A 55 -20.07 -14.90 -3.35
C GLU A 55 -19.54 -16.01 -4.26
N GLU A 56 -18.96 -15.68 -5.41
CA GLU A 56 -18.38 -16.66 -6.34
C GLU A 56 -17.21 -17.43 -5.68
N LEU A 57 -16.38 -16.73 -4.92
CA LEU A 57 -15.28 -17.33 -4.17
C LEU A 57 -15.80 -18.38 -3.17
N LEU A 58 -16.78 -18.01 -2.34
CA LEU A 58 -17.26 -18.87 -1.26
C LEU A 58 -18.19 -20.00 -1.74
N THR A 59 -18.79 -19.87 -2.93
CA THR A 59 -19.72 -20.87 -3.47
C THR A 59 -19.08 -21.75 -4.54
N GLN A 60 -18.51 -21.15 -5.59
CA GLN A 60 -18.02 -21.87 -6.76
C GLN A 60 -16.58 -22.37 -6.56
N LEU A 61 -15.78 -21.64 -5.79
CA LEU A 61 -14.36 -21.94 -5.54
C LEU A 61 -14.12 -22.55 -4.14
N LYS A 62 -15.18 -22.90 -3.42
CA LYS A 62 -15.09 -23.55 -2.11
C LYS A 62 -14.13 -24.75 -2.07
N PRO A 63 -14.15 -25.70 -3.03
CA PRO A 63 -13.23 -26.83 -3.02
C PRO A 63 -11.75 -26.43 -3.16
N ASP A 64 -11.47 -25.32 -3.84
CA ASP A 64 -10.11 -24.79 -3.98
C ASP A 64 -9.59 -24.22 -2.66
N ILE A 65 -10.45 -23.50 -1.94
CA ILE A 65 -10.14 -22.97 -0.60
C ILE A 65 -9.89 -24.13 0.38
N GLU A 66 -10.74 -25.17 0.38
CA GLU A 66 -10.56 -26.35 1.23
C GLU A 66 -9.21 -27.04 0.98
N ARG A 67 -8.83 -27.23 -0.29
CA ARG A 67 -7.52 -27.80 -0.66
C ARG A 67 -6.34 -26.93 -0.27
N MET A 68 -6.53 -25.61 -0.28
CA MET A 68 -5.51 -24.65 0.13
C MET A 68 -5.35 -24.63 1.65
N ALA A 69 -6.46 -24.65 2.39
CA ALA A 69 -6.50 -24.72 3.84
C ALA A 69 -5.79 -26.00 4.35
N GLU A 70 -6.14 -27.16 3.78
CA GLU A 70 -5.49 -28.45 4.09
C GLU A 70 -3.97 -28.40 3.86
N ALA A 71 -3.51 -27.73 2.80
CA ALA A 71 -2.09 -27.66 2.48
C ALA A 71 -1.29 -26.66 3.33
N ASN A 72 -1.96 -25.73 4.02
CA ASN A 72 -1.34 -24.71 4.87
C ASN A 72 -1.59 -24.97 6.37
N ASP A 73 -2.18 -26.12 6.73
CA ASP A 73 -2.59 -26.45 8.11
C ASP A 73 -3.53 -25.39 8.73
N GLU A 74 -4.42 -24.82 7.90
CA GLU A 74 -5.38 -23.78 8.26
C GLU A 74 -6.82 -24.34 8.27
N THR A 75 -7.70 -23.69 9.03
CA THR A 75 -9.16 -23.86 8.87
C THR A 75 -9.65 -23.20 7.58
N TYR A 76 -10.84 -23.60 7.11
CA TYR A 76 -11.47 -22.96 5.93
C TYR A 76 -11.67 -21.45 6.15
N GLU A 77 -12.07 -21.06 7.36
CA GLU A 77 -12.30 -19.68 7.74
C GLU A 77 -11.00 -18.87 7.75
N GLU A 78 -9.90 -19.43 8.27
CA GLU A 78 -8.58 -18.80 8.24
C GLU A 78 -8.10 -18.60 6.80
N ALA A 79 -8.27 -19.61 5.94
CA ALA A 79 -7.91 -19.50 4.53
C ALA A 79 -8.72 -18.43 3.81
N CYS A 80 -10.03 -18.32 4.08
CA CYS A 80 -10.86 -17.24 3.56
C CYS A 80 -10.36 -15.86 3.99
N LEU A 81 -10.00 -15.70 5.27
CA LEU A 81 -9.46 -14.44 5.79
C LEU A 81 -8.10 -14.09 5.15
N HIS A 82 -7.23 -15.07 4.95
CA HIS A 82 -5.95 -14.86 4.25
C HIS A 82 -6.15 -14.47 2.79
N LEU A 83 -7.02 -15.17 2.05
CA LEU A 83 -7.35 -14.82 0.67
C LEU A 83 -7.92 -13.41 0.57
N LYS A 84 -8.83 -13.03 1.48
CA LYS A 84 -9.41 -11.68 1.54
C LYS A 84 -8.33 -10.63 1.79
N ARG A 85 -7.52 -10.78 2.84
CA ARG A 85 -6.43 -9.84 3.15
C ARG A 85 -5.44 -9.68 2.00
N GLN A 86 -5.16 -10.76 1.28
CA GLN A 86 -4.09 -10.79 0.29
C GLN A 86 -4.54 -10.39 -1.12
N TYR A 87 -5.76 -10.75 -1.55
CA TYR A 87 -6.20 -10.66 -2.94
C TYR A 87 -7.49 -9.87 -3.19
N ASP A 88 -8.27 -9.56 -2.14
CA ASP A 88 -9.50 -8.77 -2.23
C ASP A 88 -9.26 -7.27 -2.06
N GLY A 89 -10.16 -6.46 -2.62
CA GLY A 89 -10.31 -5.08 -2.23
C GLY A 89 -10.20 -4.11 -3.39
N TYR A 90 -10.38 -4.59 -4.63
CA TYR A 90 -10.55 -3.74 -5.80
C TYR A 90 -12.00 -3.27 -5.90
N HIS A 91 -12.17 -1.95 -5.98
CA HIS A 91 -13.44 -1.25 -6.05
C HIS A 91 -13.43 -0.31 -7.26
N PHE A 92 -14.30 -0.59 -8.23
CA PHE A 92 -14.37 0.17 -9.49
C PHE A 92 -15.42 1.28 -9.50
N SER A 93 -16.33 1.27 -8.52
CA SER A 93 -17.44 2.22 -8.42
C SER A 93 -17.68 2.64 -6.97
N LYS A 94 -18.50 3.67 -6.77
CA LYS A 94 -18.89 4.16 -5.44
C LYS A 94 -19.67 3.12 -4.63
N ALA A 95 -20.26 2.10 -5.26
CA ALA A 95 -20.90 0.99 -4.56
C ALA A 95 -19.90 0.11 -3.78
N CYS A 96 -18.61 0.15 -4.14
CA CYS A 96 -17.53 -0.56 -3.44
C CYS A 96 -17.81 -2.06 -3.24
N ALA A 97 -18.22 -2.77 -4.29
CA ALA A 97 -18.28 -4.23 -4.25
C ALA A 97 -16.86 -4.81 -4.14
N ASP A 98 -16.61 -5.68 -3.15
CA ASP A 98 -15.33 -6.35 -2.91
C ASP A 98 -15.00 -7.33 -4.06
N ILE A 99 -13.97 -7.00 -4.85
CA ILE A 99 -13.51 -7.80 -5.98
C ILE A 99 -12.09 -8.32 -5.75
N TYR A 100 -11.95 -9.65 -5.89
CA TYR A 100 -10.69 -10.37 -5.85
C TYR A 100 -9.99 -10.34 -7.22
N ASN A 101 -8.66 -10.21 -7.21
CA ASN A 101 -7.83 -10.33 -8.40
C ASN A 101 -7.82 -11.79 -8.89
N PRO A 102 -8.37 -12.12 -10.08
CA PRO A 102 -8.45 -13.51 -10.54
C PRO A 102 -7.07 -14.13 -10.80
N PHE A 103 -6.13 -13.34 -11.32
CA PHE A 103 -4.79 -13.84 -11.63
C PHE A 103 -4.08 -14.28 -10.36
N SER A 104 -4.06 -13.44 -9.32
CA SER A 104 -3.42 -13.79 -8.06
C SER A 104 -4.13 -14.93 -7.36
N LEU A 105 -5.47 -14.92 -7.35
CA LEU A 105 -6.29 -15.95 -6.71
C LEU A 105 -6.06 -17.33 -7.32
N PHE A 106 -6.11 -17.47 -8.65
CA PHE A 106 -5.92 -18.77 -9.30
C PHE A 106 -4.48 -19.29 -9.18
N ASN A 107 -3.48 -18.40 -9.20
CA ASN A 107 -2.10 -18.82 -8.94
C ASN A 107 -1.92 -19.28 -7.48
N ALA A 108 -2.57 -18.62 -6.53
CA ALA A 108 -2.58 -19.03 -5.12
C ALA A 108 -3.19 -20.41 -4.96
N PHE A 109 -4.34 -20.70 -5.58
CA PHE A 109 -4.94 -22.04 -5.56
C PHE A 109 -4.07 -23.10 -6.23
N ASN A 110 -3.47 -22.78 -7.38
CA ASN A 110 -2.64 -23.74 -8.12
C ASN A 110 -1.36 -24.13 -7.36
N SER A 111 -0.71 -23.16 -6.71
CA SER A 111 0.52 -23.40 -5.92
C SER A 111 0.26 -23.71 -4.45
N LYS A 112 -0.96 -23.46 -3.97
CA LYS A 112 -1.40 -23.58 -2.58
C LYS A 112 -0.62 -22.70 -1.61
N GLU A 113 -0.20 -21.53 -2.08
CA GLU A 113 0.62 -20.58 -1.31
C GLU A 113 0.05 -19.17 -1.40
N TYR A 114 0.21 -18.38 -0.34
CA TYR A 114 -0.08 -16.95 -0.35
C TYR A 114 1.16 -16.17 -0.81
N LYS A 115 1.20 -15.77 -2.08
CA LYS A 115 2.31 -14.99 -2.68
C LYS A 115 1.83 -13.76 -3.44
N ASN A 116 2.79 -12.92 -3.85
CA ASN A 116 2.56 -11.71 -4.64
C ASN A 116 2.65 -12.01 -6.14
N TYR A 117 1.69 -12.76 -6.69
CA TYR A 117 1.69 -13.20 -8.08
C TYR A 117 1.57 -12.05 -9.08
N TRP A 118 0.57 -11.16 -8.96
CA TRP A 118 0.38 -10.03 -9.85
C TRP A 118 1.60 -9.13 -9.87
N PHE A 119 2.18 -8.85 -8.71
CA PHE A 119 3.35 -7.98 -8.62
C PHE A 119 4.59 -8.58 -9.30
N SER A 120 4.75 -9.91 -9.29
CA SER A 120 5.88 -10.58 -9.94
C SER A 120 5.93 -10.43 -11.47
N THR A 121 4.85 -9.91 -12.08
CA THR A 121 4.72 -9.80 -13.54
C THR A 121 5.31 -8.52 -14.14
N GLY A 122 5.74 -7.54 -13.33
CA GLY A 122 6.36 -6.32 -13.86
C GLY A 122 6.93 -5.39 -12.79
N THR A 123 7.84 -4.51 -13.20
CA THR A 123 8.46 -3.51 -12.31
C THR A 123 7.73 -2.18 -12.44
N PRO A 124 7.24 -1.56 -11.34
CA PRO A 124 6.50 -0.29 -11.39
C PRO A 124 7.40 0.94 -11.60
N THR A 125 8.53 0.81 -12.30
CA THR A 125 9.53 1.89 -12.45
C THR A 125 8.90 3.19 -12.94
N PHE A 126 8.02 3.11 -13.94
CA PHE A 126 7.29 4.26 -14.45
C PHE A 126 6.45 4.99 -13.39
N LEU A 127 5.78 4.24 -12.49
CA LEU A 127 4.97 4.82 -11.43
C LEU A 127 5.83 5.51 -10.37
N ILE A 128 6.97 4.89 -10.04
CA ILE A 128 7.96 5.46 -9.13
C ILE A 128 8.51 6.76 -9.72
N ASP A 129 8.83 6.78 -11.01
CA ASP A 129 9.31 7.96 -11.70
C ASP A 129 8.27 9.08 -11.64
N ILE A 130 6.99 8.82 -11.92
CA ILE A 130 5.94 9.85 -11.82
C ILE A 130 5.84 10.41 -10.41
N LEU A 131 5.84 9.56 -9.37
CA LEU A 131 5.80 9.99 -7.98
C LEU A 131 6.97 10.91 -7.64
N ARG A 132 8.17 10.59 -8.12
CA ARG A 132 9.36 11.42 -7.95
C ARG A 132 9.26 12.76 -8.66
N HIS A 133 8.87 12.76 -9.93
CA HIS A 133 8.74 13.99 -10.71
C HIS A 133 7.69 14.95 -10.12
N ALA A 134 6.65 14.40 -9.49
CA ALA A 134 5.62 15.17 -8.82
C ALA A 134 5.96 15.59 -7.37
N ASP A 135 7.13 15.23 -6.82
CA ASP A 135 7.48 15.31 -5.39
C ASP A 135 6.35 14.81 -4.45
N PHE A 136 5.69 13.73 -4.88
CA PHE A 136 4.52 13.21 -4.19
C PHE A 136 4.91 12.54 -2.87
N ASP A 137 4.19 12.85 -1.79
CA ASP A 137 4.38 12.18 -0.51
C ASP A 137 3.73 10.79 -0.52
N VAL A 138 4.55 9.75 -0.71
CA VAL A 138 4.08 8.35 -0.75
C VAL A 138 3.38 7.89 0.53
N ARG A 139 3.58 8.59 1.65
CA ARG A 139 2.86 8.31 2.91
C ARG A 139 1.39 8.65 2.82
N ALA A 140 1.01 9.57 1.93
CA ALA A 140 -0.37 9.96 1.68
C ALA A 140 -1.15 8.96 0.83
N LEU A 141 -0.49 7.96 0.22
CA LEU A 141 -1.15 6.97 -0.66
C LEU A 141 -2.21 6.13 0.07
N GLU A 142 -2.13 5.98 1.39
CA GLU A 142 -3.18 5.35 2.19
C GLU A 142 -4.21 6.38 2.68
N GLY A 143 -5.16 6.73 1.80
CA GLY A 143 -6.25 7.65 2.12
C GLY A 143 -6.19 8.98 1.37
N VAL A 144 -5.50 9.02 0.23
CA VAL A 144 -5.51 10.17 -0.67
C VAL A 144 -6.91 10.42 -1.21
N GLU A 145 -7.25 11.68 -1.42
CA GLU A 145 -8.53 12.10 -1.97
C GLU A 145 -8.43 12.34 -3.48
N ALA A 146 -9.51 12.03 -4.21
CA ALA A 146 -9.62 12.27 -5.64
C ALA A 146 -11.04 12.73 -6.02
N THR A 147 -11.15 13.63 -6.99
CA THR A 147 -12.43 14.03 -7.61
C THR A 147 -12.78 13.15 -8.81
N ASP A 148 -14.03 13.22 -9.28
CA ASP A 148 -14.48 12.52 -10.49
C ASP A 148 -13.59 12.86 -11.72
N GLU A 149 -13.24 14.15 -11.89
CA GLU A 149 -12.45 14.62 -13.04
C GLU A 149 -11.04 14.03 -13.07
N GLN A 150 -10.46 13.74 -11.91
CA GLN A 150 -9.13 13.14 -11.83
C GLN A 150 -9.13 11.74 -12.44
N PHE A 151 -10.22 10.97 -12.32
CA PHE A 151 -10.30 9.68 -13.00
C PHE A 151 -10.35 9.79 -14.52
N ASP A 152 -10.74 10.95 -15.07
CA ASP A 152 -10.81 11.24 -16.50
C ASP A 152 -9.54 11.91 -17.07
N ALA A 153 -8.51 12.11 -16.23
CA ALA A 153 -7.28 12.77 -16.65
C ALA A 153 -6.57 12.00 -17.79
N PRO A 154 -6.14 12.69 -18.87
CA PRO A 154 -5.39 12.08 -19.96
C PRO A 154 -4.05 11.52 -19.48
N THR A 155 -3.70 10.31 -19.92
CA THR A 155 -2.38 9.72 -19.65
C THR A 155 -1.25 10.32 -20.48
N GLU A 156 -1.57 11.16 -21.48
CA GLU A 156 -0.57 11.83 -22.33
C GLU A 156 0.08 13.04 -21.63
N GLN A 157 -0.59 13.64 -20.65
CA GLN A 157 -0.10 14.77 -19.85
C GLN A 157 -0.42 14.51 -18.37
N ILE A 158 0.43 13.73 -17.72
CA ILE A 158 0.27 13.34 -16.33
C ILE A 158 0.66 14.53 -15.44
N THR A 159 -0.33 15.24 -14.90
CA THR A 159 -0.15 16.33 -13.94
C THR A 159 -0.26 15.87 -12.48
N SER A 160 -0.82 14.68 -12.26
CA SER A 160 -0.98 14.06 -10.96
C SER A 160 -0.71 12.55 -11.06
N PRO A 161 -0.02 11.93 -10.09
CA PRO A 161 0.19 10.47 -10.07
C PRO A 161 -1.09 9.67 -9.80
N ILE A 162 -2.09 10.28 -9.14
CA ILE A 162 -3.26 9.57 -8.60
C ILE A 162 -4.09 8.84 -9.68
N PRO A 163 -4.44 9.48 -10.81
CA PRO A 163 -5.20 8.81 -11.87
C PRO A 163 -4.47 7.59 -12.43
N VAL A 164 -3.15 7.70 -12.60
CA VAL A 164 -2.31 6.64 -13.15
C VAL A 164 -2.21 5.47 -12.17
N LEU A 165 -2.02 5.75 -10.87
CA LEU A 165 -1.98 4.73 -9.83
C LEU A 165 -3.32 3.99 -9.69
N TYR A 166 -4.45 4.69 -9.80
CA TYR A 166 -5.76 4.04 -9.81
C TYR A 166 -5.96 3.17 -11.06
N GLN A 167 -5.71 3.72 -12.25
CA GLN A 167 -5.89 3.01 -13.53
C GLN A 167 -5.01 1.77 -13.64
N SER A 168 -3.80 1.82 -13.07
CA SER A 168 -2.86 0.69 -13.04
C SER A 168 -3.09 -0.29 -11.88
N GLY A 169 -4.11 -0.09 -11.05
CA GLY A 169 -4.49 -1.01 -9.98
C GLY A 169 -3.66 -0.91 -8.69
N TYR A 170 -2.84 0.14 -8.54
CA TYR A 170 -2.07 0.41 -7.33
C TYR A 170 -2.89 1.12 -6.25
N LEU A 171 -3.90 1.87 -6.66
CA LEU A 171 -4.91 2.45 -5.77
C LEU A 171 -6.30 2.01 -6.20
N THR A 172 -7.21 2.01 -5.24
CA THR A 172 -8.62 1.70 -5.47
C THR A 172 -9.52 2.50 -4.54
N ILE A 173 -10.81 2.54 -4.84
CA ILE A 173 -11.80 3.29 -4.06
C ILE A 173 -11.98 2.61 -2.70
N LYS A 174 -11.84 3.36 -1.62
CA LYS A 174 -12.04 2.91 -0.24
C LYS A 174 -13.22 3.62 0.45
N GLY A 175 -13.78 4.61 -0.21
CA GLY A 175 -14.97 5.33 0.24
C GLY A 175 -15.31 6.48 -0.70
N TYR A 176 -16.53 6.99 -0.57
CA TYR A 176 -17.02 8.13 -1.34
C TYR A 176 -17.86 9.05 -0.46
N ASP A 177 -17.44 10.30 -0.33
CA ASP A 177 -18.23 11.35 0.31
C ASP A 177 -19.14 12.01 -0.73
N ARG A 178 -20.45 11.79 -0.59
CA ARG A 178 -21.46 12.32 -1.51
C ARG A 178 -21.66 13.82 -1.39
N ASN A 179 -21.38 14.43 -0.24
CA ASN A 179 -21.61 15.86 -0.02
C ASN A 179 -20.56 16.70 -0.75
N PHE A 180 -19.33 16.19 -0.80
CA PHE A 180 -18.20 16.88 -1.45
C PHE A 180 -17.82 16.26 -2.79
N GLN A 181 -18.44 15.13 -3.16
CA GLN A 181 -18.13 14.34 -4.36
C GLN A 181 -16.65 13.91 -4.39
N ILE A 182 -16.12 13.50 -3.24
CA ILE A 182 -14.72 13.12 -3.06
C ILE A 182 -14.61 11.62 -2.83
N TYR A 183 -13.73 10.98 -3.58
CA TYR A 183 -13.33 9.59 -3.37
C TYR A 183 -12.13 9.55 -2.45
N ARG A 184 -12.14 8.58 -1.53
CA ARG A 184 -10.96 8.21 -0.75
C ARG A 184 -10.33 6.99 -1.37
N LEU A 185 -9.03 7.04 -1.65
CA LEU A 185 -8.28 5.98 -2.30
C LEU A 185 -7.22 5.38 -1.37
N ALA A 186 -6.96 4.08 -1.50
CA ALA A 186 -5.83 3.40 -0.85
C ALA A 186 -5.41 2.17 -1.65
N TYR A 187 -4.38 1.45 -1.19
CA TYR A 187 -4.02 0.15 -1.75
C TYR A 187 -5.20 -0.83 -1.71
N PRO A 188 -5.39 -1.67 -2.74
CA PRO A 188 -6.46 -2.67 -2.73
C PRO A 188 -6.28 -3.70 -1.62
N ASN A 189 -5.10 -4.31 -1.56
CA ASN A 189 -4.81 -5.48 -0.74
C ASN A 189 -3.35 -5.54 -0.25
N GLY A 190 -3.04 -6.57 0.54
CA GLY A 190 -1.68 -6.84 1.04
C GLY A 190 -0.65 -7.06 -0.07
N GLU A 191 -1.03 -7.77 -1.13
CA GLU A 191 -0.14 -8.04 -2.27
C GLU A 191 0.40 -6.75 -2.91
N VAL A 192 -0.50 -5.87 -3.34
CA VAL A 192 -0.15 -4.62 -4.03
C VAL A 192 0.60 -3.69 -3.09
N ARG A 193 0.13 -3.56 -1.85
CA ARG A 193 0.79 -2.73 -0.84
C ARG A 193 2.22 -3.17 -0.60
N LYS A 194 2.45 -4.48 -0.36
CA LYS A 194 3.78 -5.02 -0.12
C LYS A 194 4.69 -4.81 -1.33
N GLY A 195 4.26 -5.28 -2.50
CA GLY A 195 5.08 -5.21 -3.71
C GLY A 195 5.47 -3.77 -4.07
N PHE A 196 4.54 -2.83 -3.94
CA PHE A 196 4.82 -1.43 -4.25
C PHE A 196 5.78 -0.78 -3.25
N ILE A 197 5.61 -1.01 -1.94
CA ILE A 197 6.54 -0.49 -0.92
C ILE A 197 7.94 -1.11 -1.08
N GLU A 198 8.03 -2.41 -1.37
CA GLU A 198 9.31 -3.09 -1.66
C GLU A 198 10.04 -2.45 -2.85
N SER A 199 9.29 -1.98 -3.85
CA SER A 199 9.84 -1.33 -5.04
C SER A 199 10.18 0.14 -4.84
N LEU A 200 9.45 0.85 -3.97
CA LEU A 200 9.75 2.24 -3.62
C LEU A 200 11.04 2.34 -2.83
N LEU A 201 11.26 1.48 -1.83
CA LEU A 201 12.35 1.62 -0.87
C LEU A 201 13.75 1.80 -1.51
N PRO A 202 14.18 1.01 -2.52
CA PRO A 202 15.47 1.22 -3.20
C PRO A 202 15.65 2.62 -3.80
N SER A 203 14.57 3.29 -4.20
CA SER A 203 14.61 4.64 -4.77
C SER A 203 14.81 5.74 -3.72
N TYR A 204 14.66 5.42 -2.43
CA TYR A 204 14.91 6.36 -1.33
C TYR A 204 16.25 6.11 -0.62
N VAL A 205 16.70 4.85 -0.54
CA VAL A 205 17.92 4.52 0.21
C VAL A 205 19.13 4.21 -0.68
N HIS A 206 18.91 3.99 -1.98
CA HIS A 206 19.95 3.65 -2.97
C HIS A 206 20.84 2.46 -2.57
N LEU A 207 20.32 1.57 -1.71
CA LEU A 207 20.93 0.30 -1.34
C LEU A 207 20.39 -0.83 -2.23
N PRO A 208 21.18 -1.87 -2.52
CA PRO A 208 20.69 -3.05 -3.23
C PRO A 208 19.49 -3.67 -2.51
N ALA A 209 18.47 -4.08 -3.26
CA ALA A 209 17.21 -4.61 -2.71
C ALA A 209 17.40 -5.80 -1.74
N GLN A 210 18.43 -6.63 -1.96
CA GLN A 210 18.77 -7.76 -1.08
C GLN A 210 19.11 -7.32 0.35
N ASN A 211 19.72 -6.14 0.53
CA ASN A 211 20.06 -5.63 1.85
C ASN A 211 18.79 -5.16 2.58
N ASN A 212 17.84 -4.57 1.86
CA ASN A 212 16.63 -3.98 2.45
C ASN A 212 15.71 -5.03 3.10
N THR A 213 15.45 -6.16 2.42
CA THR A 213 14.65 -7.26 2.98
C THR A 213 15.32 -7.86 4.22
N PHE A 214 16.66 -7.97 4.22
CA PHE A 214 17.40 -8.46 5.37
C PHE A 214 17.25 -7.56 6.61
N TYR A 215 17.28 -6.24 6.44
CA TYR A 215 17.08 -5.29 7.54
C TYR A 215 15.67 -5.40 8.12
N VAL A 216 14.63 -5.40 7.29
CA VAL A 216 13.23 -5.52 7.73
C VAL A 216 13.01 -6.80 8.54
N VAL A 217 13.47 -7.94 8.03
CA VAL A 217 13.35 -9.24 8.73
C VAL A 217 14.14 -9.26 10.03
N SER A 218 15.34 -8.66 10.06
CA SER A 218 16.16 -8.60 11.26
C SER A 218 15.52 -7.72 12.34
N PHE A 219 14.96 -6.57 11.97
CA PHE A 219 14.27 -5.68 12.92
C PHE A 219 13.07 -6.39 13.56
N LEU A 220 12.27 -7.08 12.74
CA LEU A 220 11.13 -7.86 13.24
C LEU A 220 11.56 -8.96 14.21
N ARG A 221 12.61 -9.72 13.86
CA ARG A 221 13.13 -10.78 14.74
C ARG A 221 13.57 -10.24 16.09
N ASP A 222 14.12 -9.04 16.13
CA ASP A 222 14.52 -8.41 17.39
C ASP A 222 13.32 -8.01 18.22
N LEU A 223 12.33 -7.36 17.61
CA LEU A 223 11.08 -6.99 18.29
C LEU A 223 10.32 -8.21 18.80
N MET A 224 10.29 -9.32 18.04
CA MET A 224 9.72 -10.60 18.47
C MET A 224 10.46 -11.23 19.66
N LYS A 225 11.76 -10.97 19.81
CA LYS A 225 12.57 -11.40 20.96
C LYS A 225 12.49 -10.43 22.14
N GLY A 226 11.84 -9.27 21.97
CA GLY A 226 11.85 -8.21 22.97
C GLY A 226 13.12 -7.37 23.00
N ASP A 227 14.05 -7.55 22.06
CA ASP A 227 15.34 -6.88 22.00
C ASP A 227 15.26 -5.56 21.23
N VAL A 228 14.59 -4.59 21.84
CA VAL A 228 14.37 -3.26 21.25
C VAL A 228 15.70 -2.51 21.05
N GLU A 229 16.69 -2.72 21.93
CA GLU A 229 18.02 -2.11 21.82
C GLU A 229 18.73 -2.54 20.53
N SER A 230 18.79 -3.85 20.26
CA SER A 230 19.41 -4.34 19.02
C SER A 230 18.64 -3.90 17.77
N CYS A 231 17.31 -3.77 17.85
CA CYS A 231 16.51 -3.22 16.75
C CYS A 231 16.92 -1.78 16.42
N LEU A 232 17.09 -0.93 17.44
CA LEU A 232 17.44 0.48 17.29
C LEU A 232 18.90 0.66 16.83
N GLU A 233 19.84 -0.14 17.33
CA GLU A 233 21.23 -0.14 16.86
C GLU A 233 21.35 -0.59 15.40
N ARG A 234 20.56 -1.59 14.97
CA ARG A 234 20.52 -1.96 13.56
C ARG A 234 19.87 -0.90 12.69
N THR A 235 18.85 -0.21 13.20
CA THR A 235 18.23 0.92 12.50
C THR A 235 19.24 2.06 12.35
N ARG A 236 20.00 2.39 13.41
CA ARG A 236 21.12 3.34 13.35
C ARG A 236 22.15 2.93 12.29
N SER A 237 22.56 1.66 12.29
CA SER A 237 23.51 1.13 11.31
C SER A 237 22.99 1.22 9.87
N PHE A 238 21.69 0.95 9.67
CA PHE A 238 21.03 1.06 8.38
C PHE A 238 21.10 2.50 7.84
N PHE A 239 20.65 3.49 8.62
CA PHE A 239 20.67 4.87 8.18
C PHE A 239 22.10 5.39 7.95
N ALA A 240 23.06 4.98 8.79
CA ALA A 240 24.48 5.33 8.62
C ALA A 240 25.10 4.73 7.33
N SER A 241 24.52 3.66 6.80
CA SER A 241 24.98 3.04 5.54
C SER A 241 24.48 3.75 4.28
N ILE A 242 23.52 4.67 4.41
CA ILE A 242 22.95 5.40 3.27
C ILE A 242 23.98 6.41 2.74
N PRO A 243 24.34 6.36 1.44
CA PRO A 243 25.35 7.25 0.86
C PRO A 243 25.10 8.75 1.07
N ASN A 244 26.19 9.53 1.18
CA ASN A 244 26.09 10.97 1.46
C ASN A 244 25.77 11.82 0.22
N ASP A 245 25.97 11.29 -0.98
CA ASP A 245 25.78 11.96 -2.27
C ASP A 245 24.32 12.07 -2.72
N LEU A 246 23.37 11.56 -1.92
CA LEU A 246 21.94 11.72 -2.20
C LEU A 246 21.51 13.19 -2.18
N GLU A 247 20.78 13.59 -3.22
CA GLU A 247 20.33 14.98 -3.43
C GLU A 247 19.29 15.44 -2.39
N ASN A 248 18.52 14.53 -1.80
CA ASN A 248 17.43 14.86 -0.87
C ASN A 248 17.74 14.41 0.57
N LYS A 249 18.04 15.36 1.45
CA LYS A 249 18.40 15.13 2.86
C LYS A 249 17.43 15.82 3.84
N THR A 250 16.18 15.98 3.42
CA THR A 250 15.16 16.68 4.20
C THR A 250 14.56 15.78 5.29
N GLU A 251 13.93 16.38 6.30
CA GLU A 251 13.12 15.63 7.28
C GLU A 251 12.08 14.73 6.59
N LYS A 252 11.37 15.25 5.57
CA LYS A 252 10.40 14.50 4.75
C LYS A 252 11.02 13.24 4.15
N HIS A 253 12.27 13.30 3.68
CA HIS A 253 12.98 12.15 3.11
C HIS A 253 13.20 11.05 4.15
N TYR A 254 13.73 11.37 5.32
CA TYR A 254 13.99 10.38 6.37
C TYR A 254 12.71 9.83 7.00
N GLN A 255 11.69 10.68 7.21
CA GLN A 255 10.36 10.21 7.62
C GLN A 255 9.75 9.24 6.60
N THR A 256 10.00 9.46 5.29
CA THR A 256 9.56 8.53 4.24
C THR A 256 10.30 7.20 4.33
N ILE A 257 11.61 7.19 4.56
CA ILE A 257 12.38 5.95 4.75
C ILE A 257 11.86 5.17 5.96
N PHE A 258 11.64 5.84 7.10
CA PHE A 258 11.04 5.21 8.29
C PHE A 258 9.67 4.60 7.96
N TYR A 259 8.79 5.37 7.33
CA TYR A 259 7.48 4.88 6.89
C TYR A 259 7.61 3.61 6.04
N LEU A 260 8.46 3.62 5.00
CA LEU A 260 8.62 2.47 4.10
C LEU A 260 9.15 1.24 4.85
N LEU A 261 10.17 1.39 5.70
CA LEU A 261 10.73 0.29 6.49
C LEU A 261 9.69 -0.35 7.41
N PHE A 262 9.01 0.47 8.23
CA PHE A 262 8.05 -0.04 9.21
C PHE A 262 6.78 -0.56 8.55
N ARG A 263 6.37 -0.01 7.41
CA ARG A 263 5.25 -0.54 6.63
C ARG A 263 5.55 -1.89 6.01
N LEU A 264 6.81 -2.14 5.60
CA LEU A 264 7.27 -3.48 5.22
C LEU A 264 7.30 -4.43 6.41
N MET A 265 7.75 -3.96 7.58
CA MET A 265 7.71 -4.75 8.80
C MET A 265 6.28 -5.20 9.13
N GLY A 266 5.31 -4.29 9.04
CA GLY A 266 3.90 -4.60 9.31
C GLY A 266 3.19 -5.49 8.30
N GLN A 267 3.90 -6.01 7.30
CA GLN A 267 3.40 -7.14 6.49
C GLN A 267 3.68 -8.50 7.12
N TYR A 268 4.64 -8.59 8.04
CA TYR A 268 5.03 -9.84 8.68
C TYR A 268 4.41 -10.03 10.07
N VAL A 269 3.79 -8.98 10.61
CA VAL A 269 3.13 -8.93 11.92
C VAL A 269 1.84 -8.13 11.76
N GLU A 270 0.75 -8.55 12.40
CA GLU A 270 -0.59 -7.90 12.34
C GLU A 270 -0.53 -6.47 12.90
N SER A 271 0.13 -5.56 12.18
CA SER A 271 0.40 -4.21 12.62
C SER A 271 -0.11 -3.24 11.57
N GLU A 272 -1.27 -2.67 11.88
CA GLU A 272 -1.68 -1.45 11.22
C GLU A 272 -0.78 -0.30 11.71
N VAL A 273 0.24 0.03 10.93
CA VAL A 273 0.93 1.32 11.06
C VAL A 273 -0.09 2.38 10.67
N LYS A 274 -0.62 3.14 11.63
CA LYS A 274 -1.59 4.20 11.38
C LYS A 274 -0.91 5.56 11.54
N SER A 275 -0.54 6.18 10.43
CA SER A 275 -0.03 7.56 10.39
C SER A 275 -1.13 8.52 9.96
N SER A 276 -1.44 9.53 10.77
CA SER A 276 -1.97 10.84 10.37
C SER A 276 -2.02 11.78 11.57
N VAL A 277 -1.92 13.09 11.32
CA VAL A 277 -1.85 14.24 12.25
C VAL A 277 -2.62 14.01 13.57
N GLY A 278 -1.97 13.39 14.55
CA GLY A 278 -2.60 12.93 15.80
C GLY A 278 -2.59 11.42 16.05
N ARG A 279 -1.74 10.64 15.39
CA ARG A 279 -1.42 9.22 15.66
C ARG A 279 0.10 9.03 15.74
N ALA A 280 0.52 7.97 16.43
CA ALA A 280 1.93 7.59 16.54
C ALA A 280 2.56 7.41 15.16
N ASP A 281 3.85 7.70 15.03
CA ASP A 281 4.55 7.50 13.78
C ASP A 281 4.50 6.03 13.35
N VAL A 282 4.75 5.11 14.28
CA VAL A 282 4.68 3.67 14.04
C VAL A 282 4.13 2.91 15.25
N VAL A 283 3.24 1.96 14.99
CA VAL A 283 2.81 0.96 15.99
C VAL A 283 3.05 -0.44 15.43
N VAL A 284 3.78 -1.26 16.19
CA VAL A 284 4.00 -2.68 15.88
C VAL A 284 3.27 -3.52 16.91
N GLN A 285 2.32 -4.32 16.45
CA GLN A 285 1.52 -5.21 17.28
C GLN A 285 1.97 -6.65 17.05
N LEU A 286 2.42 -7.30 18.11
CA LEU A 286 2.73 -8.72 18.17
C LEU A 286 1.67 -9.43 19.03
N GLN A 287 1.79 -10.76 19.14
CA GLN A 287 0.86 -11.59 19.90
C GLN A 287 0.80 -11.19 21.39
N ASP A 288 1.92 -10.80 21.99
CA ASP A 288 2.07 -10.55 23.43
C ASP A 288 2.45 -9.09 23.79
N VAL A 289 2.87 -8.30 22.80
CA VAL A 289 3.40 -6.95 23.00
C VAL A 289 3.00 -5.98 21.89
N VAL A 290 2.78 -4.72 22.26
CA VAL A 290 2.60 -3.58 21.35
C VAL A 290 3.74 -2.60 21.55
N TYR A 291 4.48 -2.31 20.48
CA TYR A 291 5.51 -1.28 20.45
C TYR A 291 4.95 -0.01 19.79
N VAL A 292 5.08 1.14 20.46
CA VAL A 292 4.67 2.45 19.95
C VAL A 292 5.93 3.29 19.77
N PHE A 293 6.30 3.60 18.54
CA PHE A 293 7.45 4.42 18.20
C PHE A 293 7.00 5.84 17.84
N GLU A 294 7.77 6.80 18.29
CA GLU A 294 7.69 8.20 17.87
C GLU A 294 9.09 8.71 17.52
N PHE A 295 9.20 9.39 16.38
CA PHE A 295 10.45 9.91 15.85
C PHE A 295 10.47 11.43 15.95
N LYS A 296 11.64 11.97 16.29
CA LYS A 296 11.93 13.40 16.24
C LYS A 296 13.09 13.64 15.29
N TYR A 297 12.96 14.65 14.44
CA TYR A 297 14.03 15.12 13.58
C TYR A 297 14.70 16.31 14.29
N ASP A 298 16.00 16.18 14.61
CA ASP A 298 16.76 17.17 15.38
C ASP A 298 16.09 17.61 16.69
N GLY A 299 15.46 16.66 17.39
CA GLY A 299 14.84 16.85 18.69
C GLY A 299 15.43 15.93 19.75
N THR A 300 14.61 15.48 20.70
CA THR A 300 15.04 14.58 21.77
C THR A 300 14.15 13.34 21.90
N PRO A 301 14.69 12.20 22.34
CA PRO A 301 13.88 11.02 22.68
C PRO A 301 12.80 11.29 23.74
N GLU A 302 13.06 12.23 24.65
CA GLU A 302 12.13 12.66 25.70
C GLU A 302 10.92 13.39 25.12
N GLU A 303 11.12 14.30 24.17
CA GLU A 303 10.03 14.96 23.47
C GLU A 303 9.17 13.97 22.67
N ALA A 304 9.82 12.95 22.08
CA ALA A 304 9.12 11.87 21.40
C ALA A 304 8.23 11.07 22.37
N LEU A 305 8.76 10.64 23.52
CA LEU A 305 7.97 9.96 24.55
C LEU A 305 6.85 10.84 25.11
N ALA A 306 7.12 12.13 25.35
CA ALA A 306 6.11 13.08 25.80
C ALA A 306 4.99 13.26 24.77
N GLN A 307 5.31 13.18 23.47
CA GLN A 307 4.30 13.19 22.42
C GLN A 307 3.42 11.93 22.46
N ILE A 308 4.01 10.74 22.63
CA ILE A 308 3.26 9.48 22.80
C ILE A 308 2.26 9.60 23.96
N ASP A 309 2.72 10.14 25.09
CA ASP A 309 1.91 10.30 26.28
C ASP A 309 0.83 11.37 26.12
N SER A 310 1.19 12.56 25.65
CA SER A 310 0.23 13.66 25.49
C SER A 310 -0.89 13.33 24.50
N LYS A 311 -0.58 12.57 23.46
CA LYS A 311 -1.55 12.13 22.46
C LYS A 311 -2.23 10.81 22.80
N GLN A 312 -1.84 10.19 23.91
CA GLN A 312 -2.46 8.99 24.46
C GLN A 312 -2.50 7.82 23.47
N TYR A 313 -1.46 7.67 22.64
CA TYR A 313 -1.40 6.63 21.60
C TYR A 313 -1.48 5.19 22.15
N ALA A 314 -1.17 5.00 23.43
CA ALA A 314 -1.24 3.71 24.11
C ALA A 314 -2.66 3.32 24.60
N ILE A 315 -3.63 4.26 24.67
CA ILE A 315 -4.98 3.99 25.21
C ILE A 315 -5.68 2.81 24.51
N PRO A 316 -5.71 2.72 23.16
CA PRO A 316 -6.44 1.64 22.47
C PRO A 316 -5.98 0.23 22.87
N TYR A 317 -4.76 0.09 23.39
CA TYR A 317 -4.14 -1.20 23.72
C TYR A 317 -4.18 -1.53 25.23
N ARG A 318 -4.71 -0.63 26.07
CA ARG A 318 -4.75 -0.86 27.53
C ARG A 318 -5.67 -2.02 27.93
N ALA A 319 -6.79 -2.20 27.21
CA ALA A 319 -7.76 -3.25 27.49
C ALA A 319 -7.38 -4.61 26.85
N ASP A 320 -6.29 -4.65 26.11
CA ASP A 320 -5.85 -5.77 25.27
C ASP A 320 -5.09 -6.85 26.05
N GLY A 321 -4.63 -6.53 27.26
CA GLY A 321 -3.81 -7.42 28.09
C GLY A 321 -2.37 -7.62 27.59
N ARG A 322 -2.07 -7.21 26.34
CA ARG A 322 -0.72 -7.17 25.78
C ARG A 322 0.14 -6.11 26.47
N ARG A 323 1.43 -6.41 26.62
CA ARG A 323 2.40 -5.44 27.17
C ARG A 323 2.57 -4.28 26.20
N VAL A 324 2.53 -3.03 26.65
CA VAL A 324 2.80 -1.87 25.79
C VAL A 324 4.16 -1.26 26.11
N VAL A 325 4.96 -1.03 25.06
CA VAL A 325 6.30 -0.43 25.14
C VAL A 325 6.34 0.82 24.26
N LYS A 326 6.73 1.95 24.84
CA LYS A 326 6.88 3.23 24.16
C LYS A 326 8.35 3.45 23.83
N ILE A 327 8.64 3.87 22.61
CA ILE A 327 9.99 4.15 22.13
C ILE A 327 10.02 5.56 21.55
N GLY A 328 10.79 6.45 22.17
CA GLY A 328 11.12 7.75 21.60
C GLY A 328 12.47 7.67 20.90
N VAL A 329 12.55 8.13 19.65
CA VAL A 329 13.77 8.06 18.83
C VAL A 329 14.10 9.45 18.30
N ASN A 330 15.36 9.88 18.44
CA ASN A 330 15.86 11.07 17.78
C ASN A 330 16.66 10.70 16.54
N PHE A 331 16.28 11.26 15.40
CA PHE A 331 17.06 11.28 14.18
C PHE A 331 17.91 12.56 14.16
N ASP A 332 19.23 12.38 14.13
CA ASP A 332 20.20 13.47 14.06
C ASP A 332 20.55 13.72 12.59
N SER A 333 20.20 14.90 12.08
CA SER A 333 20.44 15.28 10.69
C SER A 333 21.92 15.46 10.37
N ALA A 334 22.76 15.80 11.36
CA ALA A 334 24.19 16.01 11.17
C ALA A 334 24.91 14.67 11.00
N THR A 335 24.57 13.67 11.80
CA THR A 335 25.10 12.30 11.66
C THR A 335 24.29 11.43 10.70
N ARG A 336 23.13 11.92 10.24
CA ARG A 336 22.20 11.26 9.32
C ARG A 336 21.76 9.87 9.78
N THR A 337 21.63 9.72 11.08
CA THR A 337 21.23 8.45 11.70
C THR A 337 20.54 8.70 13.03
N ILE A 338 20.18 7.64 13.73
CA ILE A 338 19.61 7.74 15.06
C ILE A 338 20.67 8.27 16.03
N GLY A 339 20.48 9.48 16.53
CA GLY A 339 21.34 10.12 17.53
C GLY A 339 21.14 9.54 18.93
N GLY A 340 19.92 9.09 19.25
CA GLY A 340 19.60 8.46 20.53
C GLY A 340 18.16 7.99 20.64
N TRP A 341 17.84 7.25 21.70
CA TRP A 341 16.50 6.77 21.99
C TRP A 341 16.24 6.62 23.48
N LYS A 342 14.96 6.48 23.82
CA LYS A 342 14.50 6.08 25.15
C LYS A 342 13.38 5.07 25.02
N ILE A 343 13.41 4.07 25.90
CA ILE A 343 12.42 3.01 25.98
C ILE A 343 11.70 3.15 27.33
N ALA A 344 10.38 3.22 27.29
CA ALA A 344 9.54 3.27 28.49
C ALA A 344 8.48 2.17 28.41
N LYS A 345 8.18 1.51 29.54
CA LYS A 345 7.01 0.64 29.62
C LYS A 345 5.78 1.54 29.82
N ALA A 346 4.66 1.20 29.17
CA ALA A 346 3.40 1.81 29.57
C ALA A 346 2.93 1.11 30.85
N ASP A 347 2.69 1.88 31.90
CA ASP A 347 2.03 1.40 33.11
C ASP A 347 0.57 1.03 32.85
#